data_AF-A0A7G6XUJ6-F1
#
_entry.id   AF-A0A7G6XUJ6-F1
#
_cell.length_a   1.000
_cell.length_b   1.000
_cell.length_c   1.000
_cell.angle_alpha   90.00
_cell.angle_beta   90.00
_cell.angle_gamma   90.00
#
_symmetry.space_group_name_H-M   'P 1'
#
loop_
_entity.id
_entity.type
_entity.pdbx_description
1 polymer ?
#
loop_
_entity_poly.entity_id
_entity_poly.type
_entity_poly.pdbx_seq_one_letter_code
_entity_poly.pdbx_strand_id
1 'polypeptide(L)'
;MLAAMPQPPSAVSRDEPVIRDRGDACPGALRLHAADDGYLARVRIPGGALTAHQASLLASAADRFGDGHLELTSRGNVQLRGLVDGCGAGLAELLDAAGLLPAPAHERVRNIVATPTSQDVLPWVRELDRLLCANTRVTALSGRFLFALDDGRGDVAALEPDVTVLGRPGDQALVRLGAAAGAVAVAAREAPRAALLAAEYFLDAVDAAGTRAWRVAELPAGHTLDDGEFASRLAAAGIDAVRVPAVEWPYCAPPLPGPHDPLCVLPPFGRLSTDQWRVLVQVAEHGDGLRITPWRTVVLPGATDPALPADAGLVVSPDSPWLSVTACTGRPGCAKSLADVRADARALVDRARGPLPVHWSGCERRCGHPRGTQWVDALATADGYRLSVHGRTLPNRPDLAAALTAARENTSSPQSPKTQ
;
A
#
# COMPACT_ATOMS: atom_id res chain seq x y z
N MET A 1 8.86 49.78 2.40
CA MET A 1 9.15 49.01 3.62
C MET A 1 8.33 47.74 3.56
N LEU A 2 8.99 46.61 3.25
CA LEU A 2 8.39 45.28 3.21
C LEU A 2 8.03 44.86 4.63
N ALA A 3 6.74 44.76 4.93
CA ALA A 3 6.22 44.06 6.09
C ALA A 3 5.63 42.74 5.60
N ALA A 4 6.24 41.65 6.04
CA ALA A 4 5.82 40.29 5.78
C ALA A 4 4.45 39.98 6.42
N MET A 5 3.62 39.24 5.70
CA MET A 5 2.44 38.54 6.22
C MET A 5 2.45 37.10 5.69
N PRO A 6 1.87 36.16 6.46
CA PRO A 6 2.46 34.85 6.67
C PRO A 6 1.93 33.80 5.69
N GLN A 7 2.81 32.86 5.34
CA GLN A 7 2.42 31.67 4.62
C GLN A 7 1.43 30.83 5.46
N PRO A 8 0.35 30.31 4.88
CA PRO A 8 -0.45 29.27 5.53
C PRO A 8 0.44 28.02 5.73
N PRO A 9 0.22 27.20 6.78
CA PRO A 9 1.06 26.03 7.03
C PRO A 9 0.92 25.06 5.85
N SER A 10 1.91 25.10 4.97
CA SER A 10 2.22 24.01 4.07
C SER A 10 2.59 22.78 4.91
N ALA A 11 2.51 21.62 4.26
CA ALA A 11 3.06 20.38 4.75
C ALA A 11 4.34 20.61 5.56
N VAL A 12 4.40 20.02 6.76
CA VAL A 12 5.55 20.00 7.67
C VAL A 12 6.86 20.23 6.89
N SER A 13 7.54 21.33 7.21
CA SER A 13 8.88 21.68 6.75
C SER A 13 9.71 20.42 6.51
N ARG A 14 10.13 20.23 5.26
CA ARG A 14 10.98 19.11 4.82
C ARG A 14 12.47 19.36 5.06
N ASP A 15 12.83 20.44 5.76
CA ASP A 15 14.23 20.82 5.98
C ASP A 15 14.79 20.40 7.36
N GLU A 16 13.95 19.87 8.25
CA GLU A 16 14.42 19.29 9.52
C GLU A 16 14.40 17.74 9.46
N PRO A 17 15.50 17.08 9.83
CA PRO A 17 15.53 15.62 9.89
C PRO A 17 14.45 15.13 10.87
N VAL A 18 13.64 14.16 10.43
CA VAL A 18 12.61 13.56 11.29
C VAL A 18 13.30 12.69 12.34
N ILE A 19 13.65 13.28 13.48
CA ILE A 19 14.17 12.58 14.64
C ILE A 19 12.99 11.95 15.38
N ARG A 20 12.97 10.60 15.45
CA ARG A 20 11.90 9.84 16.12
C ARG A 20 12.44 9.19 17.39
N ASP A 21 11.75 9.38 18.51
CA ASP A 21 12.13 8.80 19.80
C ASP A 21 11.81 7.30 19.93
N ARG A 22 10.90 6.76 19.11
CA ARG A 22 10.47 5.34 19.16
C ARG A 22 10.86 4.58 17.91
N GLY A 23 11.26 3.32 18.10
CA GLY A 23 11.53 2.37 17.01
C GLY A 23 10.27 2.02 16.21
N ASP A 24 10.47 1.36 15.07
CA ASP A 24 9.36 0.94 14.21
C ASP A 24 8.44 -0.05 14.95
N ALA A 25 7.16 0.32 15.08
CA ALA A 25 6.10 -0.46 15.75
C ALA A 25 5.17 -1.16 14.75
N CYS A 26 5.58 -1.26 13.48
CA CYS A 26 4.83 -1.93 12.45
C CYS A 26 4.54 -3.40 12.82
N PRO A 27 3.26 -3.84 12.73
CA PRO A 27 2.90 -5.23 13.02
C PRO A 27 3.51 -6.16 11.98
N GLY A 28 3.78 -7.37 12.47
CA GLY A 28 4.30 -8.50 11.74
C GLY A 28 3.46 -9.76 11.98
N ALA A 29 3.88 -10.89 11.41
CA ALA A 29 3.26 -12.19 11.65
C ALA A 29 3.76 -12.85 12.95
N LEU A 30 4.99 -12.51 13.38
CA LEU A 30 5.58 -12.98 14.65
C LEU A 30 5.45 -11.93 15.76
N ARG A 31 5.47 -10.65 15.40
CA ARG A 31 5.23 -9.54 16.33
C ARG A 31 3.83 -8.98 16.16
N LEU A 32 2.91 -9.56 16.92
CA LEU A 32 1.52 -9.11 16.96
C LEU A 32 1.40 -7.71 17.58
N HIS A 33 0.41 -6.94 17.12
CA HIS A 33 0.08 -5.64 17.69
C HIS A 33 -1.25 -5.71 18.44
N ALA A 34 -1.29 -5.24 19.68
CA ALA A 34 -2.53 -5.19 20.46
C ALA A 34 -3.46 -4.10 19.92
N ALA A 35 -4.71 -4.45 19.70
CA ALA A 35 -5.82 -3.54 19.37
C ALA A 35 -7.03 -3.88 20.27
N ASP A 36 -8.08 -3.05 20.21
CA ASP A 36 -9.24 -3.21 21.08
C ASP A 36 -10.11 -4.42 20.72
N ASP A 37 -10.03 -4.87 19.46
CA ASP A 37 -10.67 -6.10 18.98
C ASP A 37 -9.84 -7.36 19.25
N GLY A 38 -8.63 -7.24 19.79
CA GLY A 38 -7.67 -8.33 19.99
C GLY A 38 -6.33 -8.03 19.30
N TYR A 39 -5.52 -9.06 19.08
CA TYR A 39 -4.25 -8.88 18.40
C TYR A 39 -4.40 -8.74 16.87
N LEU A 40 -3.37 -8.16 16.26
CA LEU A 40 -3.27 -7.90 14.83
C LEU A 40 -2.00 -8.53 14.28
N ALA A 41 -2.13 -9.36 13.25
CA ALA A 41 -0.99 -9.86 12.46
C ALA A 41 -1.03 -9.30 11.05
N ARG A 42 0.15 -9.04 10.48
CA ARG A 42 0.28 -8.72 9.06
C ARG A 42 1.18 -9.74 8.40
N VAL A 43 0.66 -10.37 7.36
CA VAL A 43 1.38 -11.37 6.57
C VAL A 43 2.05 -10.66 5.39
N ARG A 44 3.34 -10.89 5.21
CA ARG A 44 4.13 -10.37 4.08
C ARG A 44 3.94 -11.28 2.87
N ILE A 45 3.57 -10.69 1.74
CA ILE A 45 3.24 -11.42 0.51
C ILE A 45 3.97 -10.73 -0.65
N PRO A 46 5.24 -11.11 -0.92
CA PRO A 46 6.02 -10.52 -2.00
C PRO A 46 5.27 -10.50 -3.34
N GLY A 47 5.20 -9.32 -3.97
CA GLY A 47 4.45 -9.09 -5.22
C GLY A 47 2.93 -9.21 -5.07
N GLY A 48 2.42 -9.35 -3.84
CA GLY A 48 1.03 -9.70 -3.58
C GLY A 48 0.65 -11.11 -4.06
N ALA A 49 1.62 -11.93 -4.45
CA ALA A 49 1.37 -13.22 -5.07
C ALA A 49 1.14 -14.34 -4.06
N LEU A 50 -0.01 -15.00 -4.16
CA LEU A 50 -0.38 -16.18 -3.39
C LEU A 50 -0.72 -17.33 -4.33
N THR A 51 -0.30 -18.53 -3.97
CA THR A 51 -0.92 -19.76 -4.52
C THR A 51 -2.31 -19.96 -3.91
N ALA A 52 -3.17 -20.73 -4.58
CA ALA A 52 -4.48 -21.11 -4.02
C ALA A 52 -4.33 -21.81 -2.65
N HIS A 53 -3.30 -22.66 -2.50
CA HIS A 53 -2.99 -23.33 -1.23
C HIS A 53 -2.65 -22.33 -0.10
N GLN A 54 -1.74 -21.38 -0.37
CA GLN A 54 -1.39 -20.34 0.60
C GLN A 54 -2.60 -19.49 0.99
N ALA A 55 -3.44 -19.14 0.02
CA ALA A 55 -4.67 -18.40 0.28
C ALA A 55 -5.67 -19.22 1.11
N SER A 56 -5.83 -20.51 0.86
CA SER A 56 -6.68 -21.40 1.68
C SER A 56 -6.21 -21.46 3.14
N LEU A 57 -4.90 -21.52 3.38
CA LEU A 57 -4.33 -21.50 4.72
C LEU A 57 -4.57 -20.15 5.42
N LEU A 58 -4.56 -19.03 4.71
CA LEU A 58 -4.92 -17.73 5.29
C LEU A 58 -6.37 -17.67 5.76
N ALA A 59 -7.32 -18.27 5.03
CA ALA A 59 -8.69 -18.40 5.51
C ALA A 59 -8.77 -19.26 6.79
N SER A 60 -8.05 -20.39 6.80
CA SER A 60 -7.97 -21.25 7.98
C SER A 60 -7.37 -20.52 9.19
N ALA A 61 -6.37 -19.66 8.97
CA ALA A 61 -5.79 -18.81 10.01
C ALA A 61 -6.81 -17.81 10.57
N ALA A 62 -7.57 -17.15 9.68
CA ALA A 62 -8.58 -16.17 10.07
C ALA A 62 -9.72 -16.80 10.88
N ASP A 63 -10.19 -18.00 10.51
CA ASP A 63 -11.24 -18.70 11.26
C ASP A 63 -10.75 -19.25 12.59
N ARG A 64 -9.52 -19.79 12.63
CA ARG A 64 -8.99 -20.43 13.85
C ARG A 64 -8.56 -19.43 14.90
N PHE A 65 -7.97 -18.32 14.48
CA PHE A 65 -7.26 -17.43 15.38
C PHE A 65 -7.86 -16.03 15.44
N GLY A 66 -8.54 -15.56 14.39
CA GLY A 66 -9.01 -14.19 14.25
C GLY A 66 -10.53 -14.04 14.26
N ASP A 67 -11.01 -12.94 13.67
CA ASP A 67 -12.41 -12.57 13.59
C ASP A 67 -13.16 -13.14 12.37
N GLY A 68 -12.61 -14.18 11.71
CA GLY A 68 -13.18 -14.74 10.48
C GLY A 68 -13.12 -13.81 9.27
N HIS A 69 -12.23 -12.81 9.28
CA HIS A 69 -12.04 -11.89 8.16
C HIS A 69 -10.57 -11.69 7.80
N LEU A 70 -10.35 -11.32 6.54
CA LEU A 70 -9.06 -10.91 6.00
C LEU A 70 -9.14 -9.48 5.50
N GLU A 71 -8.14 -8.66 5.85
CA GLU A 71 -8.04 -7.28 5.39
C GLU A 71 -6.86 -7.09 4.43
N LEU A 72 -7.14 -6.59 3.23
CA LEU A 72 -6.17 -6.19 2.24
C LEU A 72 -5.53 -4.86 2.63
N THR A 73 -4.24 -4.74 2.43
CA THR A 73 -3.46 -3.54 2.80
C THR A 73 -3.04 -2.75 1.57
N SER A 74 -2.68 -1.49 1.77
CA SER A 74 -2.22 -0.59 0.69
C SER A 74 -0.81 -0.92 0.15
N ARG A 75 -0.29 -2.12 0.43
CA ARG A 75 1.02 -2.60 0.01
C ARG A 75 0.94 -4.03 -0.52
N GLY A 76 -0.23 -4.52 -0.92
CA GLY A 76 -0.38 -5.88 -1.44
C GLY A 76 -0.21 -6.99 -0.41
N ASN A 77 -0.33 -6.68 0.89
CA ASN A 77 -0.33 -7.68 1.97
C ASN A 77 -1.74 -7.98 2.49
N VAL A 78 -1.84 -9.06 3.28
CA VAL A 78 -3.02 -9.45 4.05
C VAL A 78 -2.80 -9.19 5.54
N GLN A 79 -3.86 -8.83 6.24
CA GLN A 79 -3.89 -8.55 7.67
C GLN A 79 -5.02 -9.37 8.33
N LEU A 80 -4.69 -9.99 9.46
CA LEU A 80 -5.60 -10.74 10.32
C LEU A 80 -5.87 -9.91 11.58
N ARG A 81 -7.14 -9.73 11.95
CA ARG A 81 -7.59 -8.99 13.13
C ARG A 81 -8.30 -9.90 14.12
N GLY A 82 -8.52 -9.38 15.31
CA GLY A 82 -9.25 -10.09 16.36
C GLY A 82 -8.54 -11.34 16.85
N LEU A 83 -7.20 -11.33 16.77
CA LEU A 83 -6.41 -12.50 17.14
C LEU A 83 -6.47 -12.72 18.64
N VAL A 84 -6.82 -13.95 19.03
CA VAL A 84 -6.98 -14.32 20.44
C VAL A 84 -5.63 -14.39 21.18
N ASP A 85 -5.66 -14.11 22.49
CA ASP A 85 -4.47 -14.16 23.34
C ASP A 85 -3.81 -15.56 23.26
N GLY A 86 -2.48 -15.58 23.15
CA GLY A 86 -1.71 -16.83 23.07
C GLY A 86 -1.71 -17.54 21.71
N CYS A 87 -2.42 -17.03 20.69
CA CYS A 87 -2.48 -17.69 19.38
C CYS A 87 -1.19 -17.59 18.56
N GLY A 88 -0.25 -16.73 18.96
CA GLY A 88 0.90 -16.33 18.14
C GLY A 88 1.75 -17.51 17.65
N ALA A 89 1.99 -18.51 18.51
CA ALA A 89 2.76 -19.70 18.14
C ALA A 89 2.05 -20.55 17.08
N GLY A 90 0.75 -20.82 17.26
CA GLY A 90 -0.04 -21.59 16.30
C GLY A 90 -0.25 -20.87 14.97
N LEU A 91 -0.39 -19.53 15.00
CA LEU A 91 -0.42 -18.72 13.79
C LEU A 91 0.92 -18.80 13.05
N ALA A 92 2.04 -18.67 13.77
CA ALA A 92 3.37 -18.74 13.19
C ALA A 92 3.63 -20.11 12.54
N GLU A 93 3.32 -21.20 13.23
CA GLU A 93 3.48 -22.56 12.70
C GLU A 93 2.69 -22.76 11.40
N LEU A 94 1.43 -22.31 11.37
CA LEU A 94 0.59 -22.44 10.17
C LEU A 94 1.11 -21.60 9.01
N LEU A 95 1.57 -20.37 9.26
CA LEU A 95 2.13 -19.51 8.22
C LEU A 95 3.49 -20.01 7.71
N ASP A 96 4.31 -20.60 8.58
CA ASP A 96 5.60 -21.19 8.22
C ASP A 96 5.41 -22.42 7.33
N ALA A 97 4.49 -23.32 7.71
CA ALA A 97 4.11 -24.46 6.88
C ALA A 97 3.59 -24.05 5.48
N ALA A 98 2.99 -22.85 5.37
CA ALA A 98 2.53 -22.27 4.11
C ALA A 98 3.63 -21.58 3.28
N GLY A 99 4.85 -21.44 3.82
CA GLY A 99 5.91 -20.62 3.24
C GLY A 99 5.61 -19.11 3.27
N LEU A 100 4.72 -18.65 4.16
CA LEU A 100 4.34 -17.25 4.35
C LEU A 100 5.16 -16.56 5.48
N LEU A 101 6.18 -17.26 6.00
CA LEU A 101 7.17 -16.77 6.96
C LEU A 101 8.60 -17.11 6.49
N PRO A 102 9.06 -16.56 5.35
CA PRO A 102 10.33 -17.00 4.73
C PRO A 102 11.57 -16.78 5.61
N ALA A 103 11.56 -15.77 6.49
CA ALA A 103 12.59 -15.58 7.51
C ALA A 103 12.04 -14.80 8.73
N PRO A 104 12.20 -15.30 9.97
CA PRO A 104 11.73 -14.61 11.18
C PRO A 104 12.28 -13.19 11.35
N ALA A 105 13.53 -12.97 10.97
CA ALA A 105 14.18 -11.65 11.08
C ALA A 105 13.67 -10.64 10.03
N HIS A 106 13.09 -11.13 8.93
CA HIS A 106 12.68 -10.32 7.77
C HIS A 106 11.17 -10.25 7.61
N GLU A 107 10.39 -10.87 8.50
CA GLU A 107 8.93 -10.80 8.48
C GLU A 107 8.42 -9.34 8.51
N ARG A 108 9.23 -8.44 9.07
CA ARG A 108 8.99 -6.99 9.13
C ARG A 108 9.61 -6.19 7.98
N VAL A 109 10.64 -6.74 7.31
CA VAL A 109 11.20 -6.14 6.09
C VAL A 109 10.04 -6.06 5.10
N ARG A 110 9.74 -4.87 4.61
CA ARG A 110 8.43 -4.64 3.99
C ARG A 110 8.23 -5.34 2.67
N ASN A 111 6.97 -5.30 2.26
CA ASN A 111 6.53 -5.97 1.06
C ASN A 111 7.17 -5.35 -0.18
N ILE A 112 7.36 -6.20 -1.17
CA ILE A 112 7.66 -5.80 -2.54
C ILE A 112 6.32 -5.68 -3.25
N VAL A 113 5.96 -4.50 -3.76
CA VAL A 113 4.79 -4.38 -4.64
C VAL A 113 5.21 -4.65 -6.07
N ALA A 114 4.33 -5.28 -6.86
CA ALA A 114 4.61 -5.59 -8.25
C ALA A 114 3.36 -5.36 -9.11
N THR A 115 3.56 -5.12 -10.41
CA THR A 115 2.47 -5.03 -11.39
C THR A 115 1.61 -6.29 -11.31
N PRO A 116 0.34 -6.20 -10.84
CA PRO A 116 -0.42 -7.38 -10.44
C PRO A 116 -1.01 -8.16 -11.63
N THR A 117 -1.03 -7.55 -12.82
CA THR A 117 -1.57 -8.15 -14.05
C THR A 117 -0.49 -8.79 -14.93
N SER A 118 0.77 -8.78 -14.49
CA SER A 118 1.91 -9.33 -15.22
C SER A 118 2.54 -10.49 -14.47
N GLN A 119 2.90 -11.55 -15.19
CA GLN A 119 3.69 -12.66 -14.64
C GLN A 119 5.19 -12.42 -14.75
N ASP A 120 5.62 -11.55 -15.66
CA ASP A 120 7.02 -11.34 -16.02
C ASP A 120 7.83 -10.71 -14.88
N VAL A 121 7.15 -10.00 -13.97
CA VAL A 121 7.77 -9.39 -12.79
C VAL A 121 7.96 -10.37 -11.63
N LEU A 122 7.27 -11.51 -11.62
CA LEU A 122 7.31 -12.46 -10.50
C LEU A 122 8.69 -13.12 -10.29
N PRO A 123 9.46 -13.48 -11.33
CA PRO A 123 10.85 -13.90 -11.15
C PRO A 123 11.70 -12.87 -10.41
N TRP A 124 11.57 -11.57 -10.75
CA TRP A 124 12.26 -10.51 -10.02
C TRP A 124 11.80 -10.38 -8.57
N VAL A 125 10.49 -10.51 -8.32
CA VAL A 125 9.93 -10.49 -6.96
C VAL A 125 10.57 -11.60 -6.12
N ARG A 126 10.57 -12.83 -6.62
CA ARG A 126 11.10 -14.01 -5.90
C ARG A 126 12.60 -13.87 -5.65
N GLU A 127 13.35 -13.41 -6.65
CA GLU A 127 14.79 -13.26 -6.51
C GLU A 127 15.15 -12.11 -5.55
N LEU A 128 14.49 -10.96 -5.64
CA LEU A 128 14.68 -9.87 -4.69
C LEU A 128 14.32 -10.30 -3.27
N ASP A 129 13.21 -11.03 -3.10
CA ASP A 129 12.80 -11.53 -1.79
C ASP A 129 13.84 -12.48 -1.18
N ARG A 130 14.36 -13.43 -1.98
CA ARG A 130 15.43 -14.34 -1.59
C ARG A 130 16.69 -13.58 -1.18
N LEU A 131 17.10 -12.59 -1.96
CA LEU A 131 18.26 -11.74 -1.68
C LEU A 131 18.09 -10.93 -0.40
N LEU A 132 16.91 -10.35 -0.16
CA LEU A 132 16.60 -9.62 1.06
C LEU A 132 16.67 -10.53 2.28
N CYS A 133 16.07 -11.73 2.22
CA CYS A 133 16.08 -12.69 3.33
C CYS A 133 17.50 -13.21 3.65
N ALA A 134 18.38 -13.28 2.66
CA ALA A 134 19.77 -13.68 2.83
C ALA A 134 20.68 -12.57 3.40
N ASN A 135 20.19 -11.34 3.49
CA ASN A 135 20.98 -10.17 3.85
C ASN A 135 20.59 -9.62 5.23
N THR A 136 21.53 -9.60 6.16
CA THR A 136 21.31 -9.11 7.53
C THR A 136 21.34 -7.60 7.65
N ARG A 137 22.00 -6.88 6.74
CA ARG A 137 22.04 -5.41 6.74
C ARG A 137 20.65 -4.82 6.56
N VAL A 138 19.86 -5.39 5.64
CA VAL A 138 18.51 -4.90 5.31
C VAL A 138 17.45 -5.22 6.36
N THR A 139 17.76 -5.96 7.42
CA THR A 139 16.83 -6.11 8.57
C THR A 139 16.64 -4.78 9.31
N ALA A 140 17.54 -3.80 9.11
CA ALA A 140 17.41 -2.45 9.64
C ALA A 140 16.38 -1.59 8.88
N LEU A 141 15.91 -2.04 7.70
CA LEU A 141 14.90 -1.31 6.94
C LEU A 141 13.60 -1.19 7.74
N SER A 142 13.01 -0.01 7.68
CA SER A 142 11.73 0.26 8.33
C SER A 142 10.58 -0.48 7.67
N GLY A 143 9.56 -0.77 8.46
CA GLY A 143 8.18 -1.02 8.10
C GLY A 143 7.53 -0.01 7.11
N ARG A 144 8.23 1.01 6.64
CA ARG A 144 7.72 1.95 5.64
C ARG A 144 8.46 1.92 4.32
N PHE A 145 9.69 1.39 4.28
CA PHE A 145 10.47 1.27 3.05
C PHE A 145 9.70 0.42 2.03
N LEU A 146 9.66 0.83 0.77
CA LEU A 146 8.84 0.20 -0.27
C LEU A 146 9.65 -0.05 -1.54
N PHE A 147 9.67 -1.30 -1.98
CA PHE A 147 10.15 -1.68 -3.30
C PHE A 147 8.96 -1.79 -4.25
N ALA A 148 9.10 -1.32 -5.49
CA ALA A 148 8.18 -1.59 -6.58
C ALA A 148 8.89 -2.25 -7.76
N LEU A 149 8.34 -3.34 -8.27
CA LEU A 149 8.78 -4.03 -9.48
C LEU A 149 7.69 -3.90 -10.55
N ASP A 150 7.95 -3.05 -11.53
CA ASP A 150 7.00 -2.66 -12.57
C ASP A 150 7.42 -3.24 -13.92
N ASP A 151 6.48 -3.74 -14.70
CA ASP A 151 6.76 -4.36 -16.00
C ASP A 151 7.06 -3.35 -17.13
N GLY A 152 7.00 -2.05 -16.83
CA GLY A 152 7.23 -0.98 -17.78
C GLY A 152 6.01 -0.09 -18.01
N ARG A 153 4.83 -0.47 -17.51
CA ARG A 153 3.59 0.31 -17.66
C ARG A 153 3.46 1.46 -16.67
N GLY A 154 4.13 1.39 -15.53
CA GLY A 154 4.15 2.46 -14.52
C GLY A 154 2.95 2.49 -13.58
N ASP A 155 2.30 1.35 -13.32
CA ASP A 155 1.18 1.29 -12.36
C ASP A 155 1.66 1.34 -10.92
N VAL A 156 2.61 0.48 -10.56
CA VAL A 156 3.21 0.45 -9.21
C VAL A 156 4.35 1.45 -9.05
N ALA A 157 4.99 1.88 -10.15
CA ALA A 157 5.98 2.96 -10.12
C ALA A 157 5.40 4.31 -9.64
N ALA A 158 4.08 4.51 -9.77
CA ALA A 158 3.37 5.70 -9.31
C ALA A 158 3.09 5.73 -7.80
N LEU A 159 3.37 4.63 -7.07
CA LEU A 159 3.14 4.52 -5.62
C LEU A 159 4.21 5.21 -4.76
N GLU A 160 5.06 6.03 -5.38
CA GLU A 160 6.22 6.69 -4.77
C GLU A 160 7.06 5.71 -3.92
N PRO A 161 7.51 4.56 -4.46
CA PRO A 161 8.37 3.63 -3.75
C PRO A 161 9.75 4.25 -3.46
N ASP A 162 10.47 3.69 -2.49
CA ASP A 162 11.85 4.09 -2.19
C ASP A 162 12.84 3.52 -3.21
N VAL A 163 12.53 2.35 -3.78
CA VAL A 163 13.27 1.73 -4.89
C VAL A 163 12.26 1.27 -5.93
N THR A 164 12.39 1.78 -7.15
CA THR A 164 11.60 1.33 -8.30
C THR A 164 12.49 0.54 -9.24
N VAL A 165 12.07 -0.65 -9.64
CA VAL A 165 12.58 -1.34 -10.84
C VAL A 165 11.51 -1.22 -11.90
N LEU A 166 11.88 -0.74 -13.09
CA LEU A 166 10.99 -0.58 -14.23
C LEU A 166 11.55 -1.38 -15.41
N GLY A 167 10.80 -2.37 -15.88
CA GLY A 167 11.15 -3.13 -17.06
C GLY A 167 11.25 -2.27 -18.32
N ARG A 168 12.22 -2.60 -19.18
CA ARG A 168 12.41 -1.98 -20.49
C ARG A 168 12.57 -3.04 -21.57
N PRO A 169 12.23 -2.72 -22.82
CA PRO A 169 12.53 -3.61 -23.95
C PRO A 169 14.03 -3.96 -24.01
N GLY A 170 14.34 -5.15 -24.54
CA GLY A 170 15.73 -5.54 -24.83
C GLY A 170 16.53 -6.08 -23.64
N ASP A 171 15.91 -6.81 -22.70
CA ASP A 171 16.56 -7.38 -21.51
C ASP A 171 17.21 -6.31 -20.62
N GLN A 172 16.54 -5.17 -20.47
CA GLN A 172 17.00 -4.03 -19.67
C GLN A 172 15.98 -3.69 -18.57
N ALA A 173 16.47 -3.06 -17.50
CA ALA A 173 15.63 -2.47 -16.46
C ALA A 173 16.24 -1.14 -16.01
N LEU A 174 15.38 -0.24 -15.53
CA LEU A 174 15.78 0.98 -14.84
C LEU A 174 15.57 0.82 -13.34
N VAL A 175 16.55 1.25 -12.55
CA VAL A 175 16.44 1.31 -11.09
C VAL A 175 16.44 2.78 -10.65
N ARG A 176 15.34 3.24 -10.05
CA ARG A 176 15.18 4.59 -9.50
C ARG A 176 15.22 4.58 -7.98
N LEU A 177 15.91 5.57 -7.42
CA LEU A 177 15.98 5.86 -5.99
C LEU A 177 14.98 6.95 -5.62
N GLY A 178 14.04 6.63 -4.73
CA GLY A 178 12.99 7.53 -4.28
C GLY A 178 12.23 8.20 -5.43
N ALA A 179 12.18 9.53 -5.40
CA ALA A 179 11.52 10.36 -6.40
C ALA A 179 12.50 11.03 -7.38
N ALA A 180 13.69 10.45 -7.60
CA ALA A 180 14.67 10.99 -8.53
C ALA A 180 14.10 11.08 -9.97
N ALA A 181 14.47 12.14 -10.70
CA ALA A 181 14.09 12.34 -12.09
C ALA A 181 14.77 11.31 -13.02
N GLY A 182 16.02 10.95 -12.71
CA GLY A 182 16.81 9.95 -13.41
C GLY A 182 16.68 8.53 -12.83
N ALA A 183 17.48 7.63 -13.38
CA ALA A 183 17.61 6.25 -12.94
C ALA A 183 18.98 5.68 -13.34
N VAL A 184 19.27 4.46 -12.93
CA VAL A 184 20.39 3.68 -13.45
C VAL A 184 19.87 2.51 -14.26
N ALA A 185 20.31 2.39 -15.51
CA ALA A 185 20.02 1.27 -16.39
C ALA A 185 20.96 0.10 -16.10
N VAL A 186 20.39 -1.10 -15.99
CA VAL A 186 21.09 -2.37 -15.77
C VAL A 186 20.46 -3.45 -16.65
N ALA A 187 21.19 -4.55 -16.87
CA ALA A 187 20.59 -5.74 -17.46
C ALA A 187 19.41 -6.23 -16.58
N ALA A 188 18.32 -6.67 -17.21
CA ALA A 188 17.10 -7.10 -16.54
C ALA A 188 17.37 -8.17 -15.47
N ARG A 189 18.25 -9.14 -15.74
CA ARG A 189 18.66 -10.18 -14.77
C ARG A 189 19.32 -9.64 -13.49
N GLU A 190 19.98 -8.47 -13.57
CA GLU A 190 20.67 -7.85 -12.42
C GLU A 190 19.74 -6.94 -11.60
N ALA A 191 18.54 -6.65 -12.10
CA ALA A 191 17.61 -5.71 -11.47
C ALA A 191 17.28 -6.04 -10.00
N PRO A 192 17.05 -7.31 -9.59
CA PRO A 192 16.85 -7.66 -8.19
C PRO A 192 18.08 -7.34 -7.31
N ARG A 193 19.28 -7.63 -7.80
CA ARG A 193 20.53 -7.37 -7.07
C ARG A 193 20.81 -5.87 -6.96
N ALA A 194 20.53 -5.11 -8.02
CA ALA A 194 20.60 -3.66 -8.01
C ALA A 194 19.61 -3.04 -7.02
N ALA A 195 18.39 -3.57 -6.93
CA ALA A 195 17.39 -3.11 -5.96
C ALA A 195 17.83 -3.37 -4.50
N LEU A 196 18.45 -4.51 -4.21
CA LEU A 196 19.06 -4.77 -2.90
C LEU A 196 20.15 -3.74 -2.58
N LEU A 197 21.09 -3.51 -3.51
CA LEU A 197 22.19 -2.54 -3.33
C LEU A 197 21.68 -1.10 -3.14
N ALA A 198 20.56 -0.74 -3.77
CA ALA A 198 19.90 0.54 -3.55
C ALA A 198 19.39 0.69 -2.10
N ALA A 199 18.86 -0.39 -1.51
CA ALA A 199 18.41 -0.38 -0.13
C ALA A 199 19.57 -0.34 0.88
N GLU A 200 20.68 -1.01 0.57
CA GLU A 200 21.92 -0.89 1.35
C GLU A 200 22.49 0.53 1.29
N TYR A 201 22.51 1.15 0.10
CA TYR A 201 22.93 2.54 -0.06
C TYR A 201 22.05 3.50 0.76
N PHE A 202 20.73 3.29 0.78
CA PHE A 202 19.84 4.03 1.66
C PHE A 202 20.26 3.91 3.13
N LEU A 203 20.52 2.70 3.63
CA LEU A 203 20.92 2.50 5.02
C LEU A 203 22.28 3.14 5.34
N ASP A 204 23.23 3.09 4.41
CA ASP A 204 24.52 3.76 4.57
C ASP A 204 24.35 5.28 4.65
N ALA A 205 23.45 5.85 3.86
CA ALA A 205 23.12 7.27 3.94
C ALA A 205 22.44 7.65 5.26
N VAL A 206 21.57 6.77 5.79
CA VAL A 206 20.95 6.96 7.12
C VAL A 206 22.02 6.99 8.22
N ASP A 207 22.95 6.04 8.19
CA ASP A 207 24.02 5.92 9.17
C ASP A 207 24.99 7.11 9.09
N ALA A 208 25.40 7.50 7.87
CA ALA A 208 26.25 8.66 7.64
C ALA A 208 25.60 9.97 8.10
N ALA A 209 24.28 10.09 7.96
CA ALA A 209 23.52 11.25 8.42
C ALA A 209 23.23 11.23 9.93
N GLY A 210 23.43 10.09 10.61
CA GLY A 210 23.02 9.90 12.01
C GLY A 210 21.51 10.05 12.23
N THR A 211 20.70 9.74 11.22
CA THR A 211 19.24 9.93 11.27
C THR A 211 18.49 8.64 11.58
N ARG A 212 17.16 8.73 11.71
CA ARG A 212 16.24 7.58 11.78
C ARG A 212 15.23 7.59 10.64
N ALA A 213 15.67 8.03 9.46
CA ALA A 213 14.82 8.07 8.28
C ALA A 213 14.30 6.67 7.95
N TRP A 214 13.01 6.56 7.68
CA TRP A 214 12.35 5.30 7.33
C TRP A 214 12.12 5.15 5.82
N ARG A 215 12.36 6.23 5.07
CA ARG A 215 12.08 6.38 3.64
C ARG A 215 13.20 7.22 3.03
N VAL A 216 13.48 7.02 1.74
CA VAL A 216 14.45 7.84 0.99
C VAL A 216 14.06 9.32 1.03
N ALA A 217 12.76 9.62 0.95
CA ALA A 217 12.23 10.99 1.02
C ALA A 217 12.36 11.66 2.40
N GLU A 218 12.77 10.91 3.44
CA GLU A 218 13.04 11.44 4.79
C GLU A 218 14.54 11.75 5.00
N LEU A 219 15.41 11.49 4.02
CA LEU A 219 16.84 11.80 4.11
C LEU A 219 17.07 13.32 4.03
N PRO A 220 18.01 13.87 4.83
CA PRO A 220 18.35 15.29 4.78
C PRO A 220 19.06 15.65 3.46
N ALA A 221 18.99 16.92 3.07
CA ALA A 221 19.51 17.41 1.78
C ALA A 221 20.99 17.05 1.50
N GLY A 222 21.83 17.00 2.53
CA GLY A 222 23.26 16.63 2.39
C GLY A 222 23.53 15.13 2.25
N HIS A 223 22.51 14.28 2.39
CA HIS A 223 22.62 12.82 2.35
C HIS A 223 21.61 12.20 1.38
N THR A 224 21.10 12.97 0.43
CA THR A 224 20.26 12.43 -0.66
C THR A 224 21.04 11.40 -1.47
N LEU A 225 20.35 10.36 -1.93
CA LEU A 225 20.96 9.34 -2.76
C LEU A 225 21.22 9.88 -4.18
N ASP A 226 22.44 9.70 -4.67
CA ASP A 226 22.87 10.12 -6.00
C ASP A 226 22.93 8.93 -6.96
N ASP A 227 22.47 9.12 -8.20
CA ASP A 227 22.41 8.08 -9.22
C ASP A 227 23.80 7.75 -9.82
N GLY A 228 24.74 8.70 -9.81
CA GLY A 228 26.14 8.48 -10.18
C GLY A 228 26.92 7.65 -9.16
N GLU A 229 26.78 7.98 -7.87
CA GLU A 229 27.30 7.18 -6.75
C GLU A 229 26.70 5.77 -6.76
N PHE A 230 25.38 5.66 -6.98
CA PHE A 230 24.72 4.36 -7.08
C PHE A 230 25.24 3.54 -8.27
N ALA A 231 25.43 4.13 -9.45
CA ALA A 231 26.04 3.45 -10.59
C ALA A 231 27.47 2.97 -10.28
N SER A 232 28.25 3.76 -9.53
CA SER A 232 29.61 3.38 -9.10
C SER A 232 29.60 2.23 -8.09
N ARG A 233 28.64 2.21 -7.16
CA ARG A 233 28.41 1.08 -6.23
C ARG A 233 28.02 -0.20 -6.97
N LEU A 234 27.17 -0.10 -7.99
CA LEU A 234 26.80 -1.22 -8.85
C LEU A 234 28.02 -1.77 -9.61
N ALA A 235 28.82 -0.89 -10.21
CA ALA A 235 30.05 -1.27 -10.91
C ALA A 235 31.05 -1.98 -9.96
N ALA A 236 31.22 -1.47 -8.73
CA ALA A 236 32.05 -2.10 -7.72
C ALA A 236 31.54 -3.50 -7.30
N ALA A 237 30.23 -3.75 -7.40
CA ALA A 237 29.60 -5.05 -7.19
C ALA A 237 29.65 -5.97 -8.43
N GLY A 238 30.28 -5.53 -9.53
CA GLY A 238 30.38 -6.27 -10.79
C GLY A 238 29.11 -6.21 -11.64
N ILE A 239 28.28 -5.17 -11.48
CA ILE A 239 27.07 -4.95 -12.27
C ILE A 239 27.33 -3.79 -13.22
N ASP A 240 27.28 -4.08 -14.52
CA ASP A 240 27.33 -3.04 -15.56
C ASP A 240 26.10 -2.13 -15.44
N ALA A 241 26.36 -0.83 -15.26
CA ALA A 241 25.36 0.15 -14.92
C ALA A 241 25.61 1.45 -15.69
N VAL A 242 24.55 2.00 -16.29
CA VAL A 242 24.62 3.26 -17.03
C VAL A 242 23.64 4.26 -16.43
N ARG A 243 24.13 5.44 -16.04
CA ARG A 243 23.28 6.51 -15.55
C ARG A 243 22.37 7.03 -16.67
N VAL A 244 21.09 7.20 -16.36
CA VAL A 244 20.08 7.82 -17.20
C VAL A 244 19.58 9.09 -16.50
N PRO A 245 20.10 10.29 -16.85
CA PRO A 245 19.87 11.50 -16.06
C PRO A 245 18.40 11.95 -15.94
N ALA A 246 17.58 11.62 -16.93
CA ALA A 246 16.15 11.91 -16.94
C ALA A 246 15.39 10.77 -17.61
N VAL A 247 14.29 10.38 -16.99
CA VAL A 247 13.41 9.32 -17.49
C VAL A 247 12.00 9.88 -17.62
N GLU A 248 11.40 9.70 -18.78
CA GLU A 248 9.94 9.85 -18.91
C GLU A 248 9.29 8.63 -18.24
N TRP A 249 8.78 8.85 -17.03
CA TRP A 249 8.19 7.79 -16.23
C TRP A 249 6.79 7.47 -16.75
N PRO A 250 6.53 6.23 -17.19
CA PRO A 250 5.22 5.83 -17.66
C PRO A 250 4.23 5.86 -16.50
N TYR A 251 2.95 5.97 -16.84
CA TYR A 251 1.85 5.85 -15.90
C TYR A 251 0.74 5.02 -16.51
N CYS A 252 0.33 3.98 -15.78
CA CYS A 252 -0.84 3.19 -16.08
C CYS A 252 -1.78 3.25 -14.87
N ALA A 253 -3.07 3.41 -15.14
CA ALA A 253 -4.06 3.41 -14.07
C ALA A 253 -4.11 2.02 -13.39
N PRO A 254 -4.43 1.95 -12.09
CA PRO A 254 -4.65 0.69 -11.38
C PRO A 254 -5.69 -0.20 -12.10
N PRO A 255 -5.58 -1.54 -11.97
CA PRO A 255 -6.59 -2.44 -12.53
C PRO A 255 -7.95 -2.19 -11.88
N LEU A 256 -8.97 -1.96 -12.72
CA LEU A 256 -10.35 -1.78 -12.28
C LEU A 256 -11.05 -3.13 -12.14
N PRO A 257 -11.98 -3.28 -11.17
CA PRO A 257 -12.77 -4.49 -11.03
C PRO A 257 -13.62 -4.73 -12.27
N GLY A 258 -13.68 -5.97 -12.76
CA GLY A 258 -14.33 -6.27 -14.03
C GLY A 258 -13.99 -7.66 -14.58
N PRO A 259 -14.84 -8.23 -15.46
CA PRO A 259 -14.64 -9.53 -16.11
C PRO A 259 -13.64 -9.44 -17.27
N HIS A 260 -12.47 -8.87 -17.00
CA HIS A 260 -11.36 -8.80 -17.95
C HIS A 260 -10.39 -9.94 -17.69
N ASP A 261 -9.45 -10.18 -18.59
CA ASP A 261 -8.30 -11.04 -18.29
C ASP A 261 -7.09 -10.15 -17.92
N PRO A 262 -6.61 -10.19 -16.67
CA PRO A 262 -7.09 -11.03 -15.56
C PRO A 262 -8.30 -10.44 -14.83
N LEU A 263 -9.16 -11.30 -14.25
CA LEU A 263 -10.32 -10.88 -13.48
C LEU A 263 -9.85 -10.06 -12.28
N CYS A 264 -10.41 -8.86 -12.13
CA CYS A 264 -10.15 -8.00 -10.98
C CYS A 264 -11.40 -7.90 -10.12
N VAL A 265 -11.23 -8.11 -8.82
CA VAL A 265 -12.30 -8.12 -7.83
C VAL A 265 -11.98 -7.09 -6.76
N LEU A 266 -12.94 -6.25 -6.41
CA LEU A 266 -12.85 -5.31 -5.32
C LEU A 266 -13.69 -5.79 -4.13
N PRO A 267 -13.05 -6.07 -2.99
CA PRO A 267 -13.77 -6.22 -1.73
C PRO A 267 -14.04 -4.85 -1.11
N PRO A 268 -15.29 -4.51 -0.76
CA PRO A 268 -15.59 -3.27 -0.05
C PRO A 268 -14.68 -3.04 1.15
N PHE A 269 -14.05 -1.85 1.22
CA PHE A 269 -13.03 -1.46 2.22
C PHE A 269 -11.76 -2.32 2.24
N GLY A 270 -11.59 -3.24 1.28
CA GLY A 270 -10.55 -4.26 1.31
C GLY A 270 -10.73 -5.27 2.44
N ARG A 271 -11.96 -5.55 2.89
CA ARG A 271 -12.23 -6.55 3.94
C ARG A 271 -13.12 -7.66 3.40
N LEU A 272 -12.71 -8.91 3.59
CA LEU A 272 -13.41 -10.11 3.15
C LEU A 272 -13.75 -10.98 4.34
N SER A 273 -14.93 -11.60 4.36
CA SER A 273 -15.15 -12.78 5.20
C SER A 273 -14.32 -13.96 4.67
N THR A 274 -14.10 -14.98 5.50
CA THR A 274 -13.45 -16.21 5.05
C THR A 274 -14.25 -16.92 3.96
N ASP A 275 -15.58 -16.82 3.94
CA ASP A 275 -16.41 -17.37 2.86
C ASP A 275 -16.18 -16.65 1.53
N GLN A 276 -16.15 -15.31 1.54
CA GLN A 276 -15.81 -14.52 0.35
C GLN A 276 -14.39 -14.82 -0.13
N TRP A 277 -13.46 -15.00 0.80
CA TRP A 277 -12.09 -15.36 0.47
C TRP A 277 -11.98 -16.75 -0.17
N ARG A 278 -12.71 -17.75 0.36
CA ARG A 278 -12.76 -19.11 -0.22
C ARG A 278 -13.32 -19.12 -1.62
N VAL A 279 -14.29 -18.25 -1.94
CA VAL A 279 -14.76 -18.06 -3.32
C VAL A 279 -13.61 -17.62 -4.24
N LEU A 280 -12.78 -16.67 -3.80
CA LEU A 280 -11.60 -16.26 -4.56
C LEU A 280 -10.56 -17.38 -4.70
N VAL A 281 -10.39 -18.20 -3.65
CA VAL A 281 -9.51 -19.40 -3.70
C VAL A 281 -10.01 -20.39 -4.76
N GLN A 282 -11.30 -20.71 -4.77
CA GLN A 282 -11.91 -21.63 -5.73
C GLN A 282 -11.71 -21.16 -7.18
N VAL A 283 -11.88 -19.86 -7.44
CA VAL A 283 -11.61 -19.30 -8.77
C VAL A 283 -10.13 -19.43 -9.12
N ALA A 284 -9.25 -19.16 -8.15
CA ALA A 284 -7.80 -19.20 -8.35
C ALA A 284 -7.21 -20.61 -8.51
N GLU A 285 -7.91 -21.67 -8.08
CA GLU A 285 -7.50 -23.07 -8.30
C GLU A 285 -7.44 -23.44 -9.79
N HIS A 286 -8.21 -22.73 -10.62
CA HIS A 286 -8.27 -22.93 -12.07
C HIS A 286 -7.37 -21.97 -12.85
N GLY A 287 -6.60 -21.10 -12.15
CA GLY A 287 -5.71 -20.10 -12.73
C GLY A 287 -4.34 -20.04 -12.05
N ASP A 288 -3.63 -18.92 -12.18
CA ASP A 288 -2.26 -18.77 -11.66
C ASP A 288 -2.21 -18.13 -10.24
N GLY A 289 -3.16 -18.54 -9.39
CA GLY A 289 -3.29 -18.08 -8.02
C GLY A 289 -3.96 -16.70 -7.88
N LEU A 290 -3.64 -16.00 -6.79
CA LEU A 290 -4.21 -14.68 -6.45
C LEU A 290 -3.11 -13.62 -6.41
N ARG A 291 -3.45 -12.38 -6.77
CA ARG A 291 -2.57 -11.21 -6.67
C ARG A 291 -3.26 -10.12 -5.87
N ILE A 292 -2.80 -9.88 -4.65
CA ILE A 292 -3.29 -8.82 -3.77
C ILE A 292 -2.67 -7.50 -4.21
N THR A 293 -3.49 -6.54 -4.62
CA THR A 293 -2.98 -5.28 -5.14
C THR A 293 -2.76 -4.25 -4.04
N PRO A 294 -1.87 -3.25 -4.25
CA PRO A 294 -1.73 -2.09 -3.36
C PRO A 294 -2.99 -1.21 -3.28
N TRP A 295 -3.97 -1.42 -4.15
CA TRP A 295 -5.24 -0.70 -4.19
C TRP A 295 -6.37 -1.45 -3.48
N ARG A 296 -6.03 -2.50 -2.70
CA ARG A 296 -6.98 -3.34 -1.95
C ARG A 296 -8.00 -4.03 -2.86
N THR A 297 -7.56 -4.43 -4.04
CA THR A 297 -8.27 -5.35 -4.93
C THR A 297 -7.53 -6.68 -5.00
N VAL A 298 -8.18 -7.67 -5.60
CA VAL A 298 -7.58 -8.98 -5.90
C VAL A 298 -7.65 -9.19 -7.41
N VAL A 299 -6.51 -9.47 -8.01
CA VAL A 299 -6.41 -9.91 -9.40
C VAL A 299 -6.28 -11.44 -9.44
N LEU A 300 -7.01 -12.08 -10.34
CA LEU A 300 -7.09 -13.52 -10.51
C LEU A 300 -6.67 -13.89 -11.95
N PRO A 301 -5.36 -14.11 -12.19
CA PRO A 301 -4.87 -14.45 -13.52
C PRO A 301 -5.42 -15.79 -14.00
N GLY A 302 -5.82 -15.85 -15.28
CA GLY A 302 -6.44 -17.04 -15.87
C GLY A 302 -7.93 -17.20 -15.58
N ALA A 303 -8.55 -16.26 -14.84
CA ALA A 303 -9.98 -16.21 -14.62
C ALA A 303 -10.60 -14.98 -15.30
N THR A 304 -11.81 -15.15 -15.83
CA THR A 304 -12.62 -14.06 -16.42
C THR A 304 -14.08 -14.09 -15.98
N ASP A 305 -14.59 -15.24 -15.50
CA ASP A 305 -15.96 -15.38 -15.03
C ASP A 305 -16.17 -14.72 -13.66
N PRO A 306 -16.96 -13.64 -13.57
CA PRO A 306 -17.17 -12.93 -12.33
C PRO A 306 -18.32 -13.50 -11.49
N ALA A 307 -19.06 -14.52 -11.96
CA ALA A 307 -20.32 -14.96 -11.36
C ALA A 307 -20.15 -15.35 -9.87
N LEU A 308 -19.19 -16.22 -9.57
CA LEU A 308 -18.95 -16.65 -8.18
C LEU A 308 -18.57 -15.49 -7.25
N PRO A 309 -17.58 -14.62 -7.57
CA PRO A 309 -17.30 -13.43 -6.77
C PRO A 309 -18.51 -12.47 -6.63
N ALA A 310 -19.28 -12.27 -7.70
CA ALA A 310 -20.44 -11.39 -7.69
C ALA A 310 -21.53 -11.90 -6.74
N ASP A 311 -21.85 -13.20 -6.81
CA ASP A 311 -22.83 -13.85 -5.94
C ASP A 311 -22.41 -13.82 -4.46
N ALA A 312 -21.10 -13.80 -4.20
CA ALA A 312 -20.52 -13.60 -2.87
C ALA A 312 -20.55 -12.13 -2.39
N GLY A 313 -21.12 -11.21 -3.17
CA GLY A 313 -21.22 -9.79 -2.85
C GLY A 313 -19.92 -9.00 -3.04
N LEU A 314 -18.97 -9.53 -3.80
CA LEU A 314 -17.75 -8.81 -4.18
C LEU A 314 -17.99 -7.97 -5.42
N VAL A 315 -17.28 -6.85 -5.54
CA VAL A 315 -17.46 -5.91 -6.63
C VAL A 315 -16.64 -6.34 -7.84
N VAL A 316 -17.34 -6.53 -8.96
CA VAL A 316 -16.80 -7.00 -10.25
C VAL A 316 -17.20 -6.06 -11.40
N SER A 317 -17.51 -4.79 -11.09
CA SER A 317 -17.93 -3.79 -12.09
C SER A 317 -17.06 -2.53 -11.98
N PRO A 318 -16.55 -2.00 -13.10
CA PRO A 318 -15.65 -0.85 -13.11
C PRO A 318 -16.35 0.47 -12.76
N ASP A 319 -17.68 0.51 -12.77
CA ASP A 319 -18.49 1.70 -12.46
C ASP A 319 -19.04 1.68 -11.02
N SER A 320 -18.58 0.74 -10.20
CA SER A 320 -19.05 0.59 -8.83
C SER A 320 -18.67 1.79 -7.96
N PRO A 321 -19.60 2.34 -7.17
CA PRO A 321 -19.29 3.45 -6.25
C PRO A 321 -18.26 3.06 -5.19
N TRP A 322 -18.09 1.76 -4.91
CA TRP A 322 -17.10 1.25 -3.97
C TRP A 322 -15.66 1.58 -4.34
N LEU A 323 -15.35 1.86 -5.61
CA LEU A 323 -14.02 2.32 -6.05
C LEU A 323 -13.60 3.64 -5.41
N SER A 324 -14.57 4.43 -4.98
CA SER A 324 -14.39 5.79 -4.50
C SER A 324 -14.63 5.92 -2.99
N VAL A 325 -14.76 4.80 -2.27
CA VAL A 325 -15.06 4.80 -0.83
C VAL A 325 -14.00 4.00 -0.08
N THR A 326 -13.37 4.64 0.88
CA THR A 326 -12.46 3.98 1.82
C THR A 326 -12.84 4.34 3.26
N ALA A 327 -12.45 3.50 4.21
CA ALA A 327 -12.72 3.75 5.63
C ALA A 327 -11.59 3.18 6.49
N CYS A 328 -11.36 3.82 7.65
CA CYS A 328 -10.58 3.18 8.70
C CYS A 328 -11.35 2.01 9.33
N THR A 329 -10.77 1.35 10.35
CA THR A 329 -11.44 0.23 11.05
C THR A 329 -12.77 0.63 11.66
N GLY A 330 -12.85 1.84 12.23
CA GLY A 330 -14.06 2.29 12.92
C GLY A 330 -14.38 1.51 14.19
N ARG A 331 -15.56 1.74 14.76
CA ARG A 331 -16.13 0.82 15.76
C ARG A 331 -16.63 -0.45 15.06
N PRO A 332 -16.68 -1.59 15.77
CA PRO A 332 -16.20 -1.80 17.14
C PRO A 332 -14.67 -2.00 17.23
N GLY A 333 -13.96 -2.22 16.12
CA GLY A 333 -12.53 -2.60 16.13
C GLY A 333 -11.50 -1.52 16.48
N CYS A 334 -11.93 -0.36 16.97
CA CYS A 334 -11.08 0.73 17.42
C CYS A 334 -11.81 1.58 18.45
N ALA A 335 -11.37 1.53 19.71
CA ALA A 335 -11.94 2.28 20.84
C ALA A 335 -11.79 3.79 20.68
N LYS A 336 -10.87 4.24 19.83
CA LYS A 336 -10.68 5.66 19.54
C LYS A 336 -11.70 6.19 18.55
N SER A 337 -12.38 5.30 17.83
CA SER A 337 -13.41 5.67 16.88
C SER A 337 -14.67 6.15 17.60
N LEU A 338 -15.29 7.20 17.08
CA LEU A 338 -16.55 7.75 17.56
C LEU A 338 -17.77 7.12 16.88
N ALA A 339 -17.58 6.47 15.72
CA ALA A 339 -18.66 5.87 14.93
C ALA A 339 -18.27 4.51 14.33
N ASP A 340 -19.26 3.74 13.91
CA ASP A 340 -19.08 2.60 13.00
C ASP A 340 -19.03 3.12 11.55
N VAL A 341 -17.85 3.65 11.19
CA VAL A 341 -17.65 4.29 9.89
C VAL A 341 -17.86 3.37 8.70
N ARG A 342 -17.71 2.06 8.87
CA ARG A 342 -17.87 1.08 7.79
C ARG A 342 -19.35 0.80 7.55
N ALA A 343 -20.14 0.68 8.62
CA ALA A 343 -21.60 0.57 8.51
C ALA A 343 -22.21 1.84 7.89
N ASP A 344 -21.80 3.02 8.37
CA ASP A 344 -22.29 4.31 7.87
C ASP A 344 -21.95 4.51 6.38
N ALA A 345 -20.70 4.24 5.99
CA ALA A 345 -20.28 4.31 4.59
C ALA A 345 -21.05 3.35 3.70
N ARG A 346 -21.33 2.13 4.16
CA ARG A 346 -22.11 1.13 3.42
C ARG A 346 -23.56 1.56 3.23
N ALA A 347 -24.17 2.20 4.21
CA ALA A 347 -25.54 2.71 4.10
C ALA A 347 -25.69 3.85 3.08
N LEU A 348 -24.58 4.54 2.75
CA LEU A 348 -24.60 5.75 1.93
C LEU A 348 -23.87 5.64 0.59
N VAL A 349 -23.09 4.58 0.35
CA VAL A 349 -22.26 4.43 -0.86
C VAL A 349 -23.03 4.61 -2.16
N ASP A 350 -24.26 4.08 -2.25
CA ASP A 350 -25.10 4.20 -3.45
C ASP A 350 -25.86 5.52 -3.55
N ARG A 351 -26.09 6.19 -2.42
CA ARG A 351 -26.88 7.43 -2.32
C ARG A 351 -26.02 8.69 -2.43
N ALA A 352 -24.74 8.59 -2.09
CA ALA A 352 -23.80 9.70 -2.02
C ALA A 352 -22.68 9.57 -3.07
N ARG A 353 -23.06 9.58 -4.35
CA ARG A 353 -22.16 9.47 -5.49
C ARG A 353 -21.54 10.82 -5.84
N GLY A 354 -20.36 10.80 -6.46
CA GLY A 354 -19.70 12.00 -6.94
C GLY A 354 -18.25 11.72 -7.37
N PRO A 355 -17.65 12.63 -8.15
CA PRO A 355 -16.34 12.42 -8.78
C PRO A 355 -15.19 12.36 -7.78
N LEU A 356 -15.27 13.12 -6.66
CA LEU A 356 -14.27 12.98 -5.61
C LEU A 356 -14.52 11.72 -4.78
N PRO A 357 -13.46 10.96 -4.46
CA PRO A 357 -13.57 9.84 -3.55
C PRO A 357 -13.67 10.32 -2.09
N VAL A 358 -14.20 9.47 -1.21
CA VAL A 358 -14.42 9.75 0.21
C VAL A 358 -13.66 8.77 1.09
N HIS A 359 -13.01 9.31 2.12
CA HIS A 359 -12.43 8.54 3.20
C HIS A 359 -13.21 8.76 4.50
N TRP A 360 -13.62 7.67 5.14
CA TRP A 360 -14.35 7.69 6.39
C TRP A 360 -13.43 7.46 7.59
N SER A 361 -13.24 8.52 8.37
CA SER A 361 -12.34 8.59 9.50
C SER A 361 -13.13 8.49 10.81
N GLY A 362 -12.86 7.49 11.64
CA GLY A 362 -13.54 7.33 12.93
C GLY A 362 -13.05 8.27 14.02
N CYS A 363 -11.87 8.86 13.84
CA CYS A 363 -11.27 9.83 14.76
C CYS A 363 -10.20 10.67 14.04
N GLU A 364 -9.68 11.68 14.74
CA GLU A 364 -8.69 12.64 14.20
C GLU A 364 -7.38 12.00 13.69
N ARG A 365 -7.09 10.74 14.04
CA ARG A 365 -5.92 10.02 13.49
C ARG A 365 -6.03 9.72 11.99
N ARG A 366 -7.25 9.71 11.42
CA ARG A 366 -7.49 9.48 9.97
C ARG A 366 -6.72 8.27 9.42
N CYS A 367 -6.79 7.15 10.15
CA CYS A 367 -5.96 5.98 9.87
C CYS A 367 -6.26 5.41 8.49
N GLY A 368 -5.22 5.30 7.65
CA GLY A 368 -5.37 4.76 6.30
C GLY A 368 -5.94 5.76 5.28
N HIS A 369 -6.08 7.04 5.66
CA HIS A 369 -6.44 8.10 4.71
C HIS A 369 -5.42 8.12 3.57
N PRO A 370 -5.85 8.00 2.31
CA PRO A 370 -4.95 8.00 1.17
C PRO A 370 -4.17 9.32 1.07
N ARG A 371 -2.97 9.26 0.51
CA ARG A 371 -2.16 10.45 0.21
C ARG A 371 -2.30 10.83 -1.27
N GLY A 372 -1.98 12.08 -1.60
CA GLY A 372 -1.95 12.55 -2.98
C GLY A 372 -3.26 13.16 -3.45
N THR A 373 -4.14 12.34 -4.03
CA THR A 373 -5.38 12.78 -4.71
C THR A 373 -6.30 13.61 -3.81
N GLN A 374 -7.24 14.34 -4.42
CA GLN A 374 -8.26 15.09 -3.68
C GLN A 374 -9.29 14.11 -3.09
N TRP A 375 -9.60 14.24 -1.81
CA TRP A 375 -10.59 13.41 -1.11
C TRP A 375 -11.58 14.29 -0.34
N VAL A 376 -12.78 13.77 -0.17
CA VAL A 376 -13.67 14.16 0.93
C VAL A 376 -13.28 13.38 2.17
N ASP A 377 -12.89 14.06 3.25
CA ASP A 377 -12.68 13.42 4.56
C ASP A 377 -13.97 13.54 5.37
N ALA A 378 -14.61 12.40 5.63
CA ALA A 378 -15.78 12.26 6.49
C ALA A 378 -15.32 11.83 7.88
N LEU A 379 -15.10 12.80 8.75
CA LEU A 379 -14.59 12.58 10.10
C LEU A 379 -15.73 12.46 11.11
N ALA A 380 -15.80 11.34 11.81
CA ALA A 380 -16.73 11.14 12.91
C ALA A 380 -16.40 12.08 14.09
N THR A 381 -17.45 12.68 14.65
CA THR A 381 -17.44 13.60 15.79
C THR A 381 -18.52 13.16 16.79
N ALA A 382 -18.64 13.87 17.92
CA ALA A 382 -19.70 13.62 18.89
C ALA A 382 -21.12 13.85 18.30
N ASP A 383 -21.24 14.74 17.32
CA ASP A 383 -22.52 15.21 16.77
C ASP A 383 -22.80 14.68 15.34
N GLY A 384 -22.11 13.61 14.92
CA GLY A 384 -22.19 13.05 13.56
C GLY A 384 -20.89 13.25 12.78
N TYR A 385 -20.97 13.56 11.48
CA TYR A 385 -19.78 13.66 10.61
C TYR A 385 -19.45 15.10 10.21
N ARG A 386 -18.18 15.48 10.40
CA ARG A 386 -17.60 16.68 9.81
C ARG A 386 -17.02 16.32 8.44
N LEU A 387 -17.50 16.98 7.40
CA LEU A 387 -16.97 16.83 6.04
C LEU A 387 -15.91 17.89 5.77
N SER A 388 -14.80 17.50 5.14
CA SER A 388 -13.82 18.45 4.63
C SER A 388 -13.33 18.09 3.23
N VAL A 389 -13.05 19.11 2.44
CA VAL A 389 -12.50 19.01 1.07
C VAL A 389 -11.38 20.03 0.96
N HIS A 390 -10.23 19.63 0.44
CA HIS A 390 -9.01 20.48 0.39
C HIS A 390 -8.58 21.05 1.76
N GLY A 391 -8.77 20.27 2.83
CA GLY A 391 -8.48 20.71 4.20
C GLY A 391 -9.44 21.77 4.74
N ARG A 392 -10.45 22.18 3.96
CA ARG A 392 -11.49 23.13 4.39
C ARG A 392 -12.71 22.36 4.87
N THR A 393 -13.14 22.67 6.09
CA THR A 393 -14.36 22.10 6.67
C THR A 393 -15.58 22.69 5.95
N LEU A 394 -16.51 21.83 5.56
CA LEU A 394 -17.77 22.23 4.94
C LEU A 394 -18.84 22.54 6.02
N PRO A 395 -19.84 23.39 5.70
CA PRO A 395 -20.96 23.62 6.58
C PRO A 395 -21.70 22.32 6.89
N ASN A 396 -22.11 22.15 8.16
CA ASN A 396 -22.90 20.99 8.55
C ASN A 396 -24.27 21.01 7.85
N ARG A 397 -24.74 19.84 7.39
CA ARG A 397 -26.08 19.67 6.82
C ARG A 397 -26.77 18.49 7.50
N PRO A 398 -28.08 18.57 7.77
CA PRO A 398 -28.80 17.54 8.52
C PRO A 398 -28.88 16.19 7.78
N ASP A 399 -28.96 16.21 6.45
CA ASP A 399 -28.87 15.00 5.62
C ASP A 399 -27.42 14.76 5.19
N LEU A 400 -26.79 13.75 5.80
CA LEU A 400 -25.41 13.36 5.50
C LEU A 400 -25.23 12.87 4.06
N ALA A 401 -26.24 12.23 3.46
CA ALA A 401 -26.15 11.76 2.08
C ALA A 401 -26.05 12.94 1.12
N ALA A 402 -26.94 13.91 1.26
CA ALA A 402 -26.93 15.14 0.47
C ALA A 402 -25.67 15.98 0.74
N ALA A 403 -25.18 16.01 1.98
CA ALA A 403 -23.93 16.69 2.35
C ALA A 403 -22.73 16.08 1.63
N LEU A 404 -22.65 14.74 1.61
CA LEU A 404 -21.58 14.01 0.95
C LEU A 404 -21.64 14.18 -0.57
N THR A 405 -22.80 14.07 -1.21
CA THR A 405 -22.93 14.32 -2.66
C THR A 405 -22.41 15.71 -3.02
N ALA A 406 -22.87 16.75 -2.31
CA ALA A 406 -22.41 18.12 -2.55
C ALA A 406 -20.90 18.30 -2.28
N ALA A 407 -20.36 17.65 -1.25
CA ALA A 407 -18.92 17.65 -0.98
C ALA A 407 -18.13 17.00 -2.11
N ARG A 408 -18.64 15.88 -2.64
CA ARG A 408 -17.96 15.10 -3.68
C ARG A 408 -18.04 15.73 -5.06
N GLU A 409 -19.00 16.61 -5.30
CA GLU A 409 -19.11 17.46 -6.50
C GLU A 409 -18.17 18.67 -6.45
N ASN A 410 -17.62 19.02 -5.28
CA ASN A 410 -16.78 20.20 -5.11
C ASN A 410 -15.34 19.95 -5.60
N THR A 411 -15.17 19.83 -6.91
CA THR A 411 -13.88 19.63 -7.60
C THR A 411 -13.08 20.91 -7.81
N SER A 412 -13.59 22.05 -7.32
CA SER A 412 -12.97 23.35 -7.50
C SER A 412 -11.73 23.47 -6.61
N SER A 413 -10.53 23.46 -7.22
CA SER A 413 -9.31 23.87 -6.52
C SER A 413 -9.50 25.23 -5.85
N PRO A 414 -8.93 25.49 -4.67
CA PRO A 414 -9.02 26.80 -4.05
C PRO A 414 -8.45 27.83 -5.04
N GLN A 415 -9.30 28.74 -5.52
CA GLN A 415 -8.85 29.88 -6.30
C GLN A 415 -7.76 30.60 -5.50
N SER A 416 -6.56 30.72 -6.08
CA SER A 416 -5.57 31.67 -5.59
C SER A 416 -6.24 33.04 -5.50
N PRO A 417 -6.10 33.80 -4.41
CA PRO A 417 -6.69 35.13 -4.33
C PRO A 417 -6.15 35.96 -5.49
N LYS A 418 -7.06 36.51 -6.30
CA LYS A 418 -6.72 37.49 -7.33
C LYS A 418 -6.00 38.65 -6.63
N THR A 419 -4.71 38.79 -6.88
CA THR A 419 -3.96 40.01 -6.60
C THR A 419 -4.60 41.12 -7.43
N GLN A 420 -5.28 42.06 -6.75
CA GLN A 420 -5.56 43.39 -7.28
C GLN A 420 -4.35 44.29 -7.06
#